data_AF-A0A6I9PXV3-F1
#
_entry.id   AF-A0A6I9PXV3-F1
#
_cell.length_a   1.000
_cell.length_b   1.000
_cell.length_c   1.000
_cell.angle_alpha   90.00
_cell.angle_beta   90.00
_cell.angle_gamma   90.00
#
_symmetry.space_group_name_H-M   'P 1'
#
loop_
_entity.id
_entity.type
_entity.pdbx_description
1 polymer ?
#
loop_
_entity_poly.entity_id
_entity_poly.type
_entity_poly.pdbx_seq_one_letter_code
_entity_poly.pdbx_strand_id
1 'polypeptide(L)'
;MLQEDDEVVLQCVATIQKEHRKFCLAAEGLGNRVCYLESTSEAKYVPPDLCVCNFVLEQALSVRALQEMLAKTGPNSEGLIKRAGQGGGHRTLLYGHAILLRHSFSDMYLTCLKTSRSLTDKLSFDVGLQEDSIGEACWWTIHPASKQRSEGEKVRIGDDLILVSVSTERYLHLSNSNGHAQVDASFMQTLWNVQPTCSSGNVAVGYLTGGHVMRLCHGHDESLSIPGANKSDEEQRIVNYEAGKGASRARSLWRLEPLRISWSGSHIRFGQAFRLRHLATGHYLAMTEDPGLVLQDRERSDTTATSFCFRPSKEKGEVGPKRDIDGMGVPEIKYGDSVCFVMHVATGLWLSYLAPDAKSSRLGPLKRRACLHSEGHMDDGLILQRCQHEESRAARIIRNSTFLFANFIKALDSIAEGESKAVAGYVEEVLQTLNDLIEYFKQPDSELEHEEKQCLLRSLIKRQDLFKDEVRVEDVETPTS
;
A
#
# COMPACT_ATOMS: atom_id res chain seq x y z
N MET A 1 5.61 -20.95 9.65
CA MET A 1 4.20 -21.26 9.94
C MET A 1 3.48 -19.93 10.05
N LEU A 2 2.21 -19.86 9.65
CA LEU A 2 1.42 -18.63 9.73
C LEU A 2 0.82 -18.47 11.14
N GLN A 3 0.86 -17.26 11.67
CA GLN A 3 0.40 -16.92 13.00
C GLN A 3 -0.55 -15.71 12.98
N GLU A 4 -1.38 -15.59 14.02
CA GLU A 4 -2.14 -14.36 14.27
C GLU A 4 -1.20 -13.15 14.36
N ASP A 5 -1.69 -12.01 13.86
CA ASP A 5 -1.00 -10.74 13.65
C ASP A 5 0.06 -10.71 12.53
N ASP A 6 0.32 -11.81 11.82
CA ASP A 6 1.18 -11.78 10.64
C ASP A 6 0.49 -11.02 9.48
N GLU A 7 1.29 -10.29 8.70
CA GLU A 7 0.83 -9.69 7.44
C GLU A 7 1.05 -10.67 6.29
N VAL A 8 0.04 -10.81 5.43
CA VAL A 8 -0.03 -11.78 4.35
C VAL A 8 -0.67 -11.17 3.11
N VAL A 9 -0.35 -11.73 1.95
CA VAL A 9 -1.14 -11.56 0.72
C VAL A 9 -1.79 -12.89 0.33
N LEU A 10 -2.99 -12.81 -0.22
CA LEU A 10 -3.66 -13.94 -0.86
C LEU A 10 -3.30 -13.94 -2.35
N GLN A 11 -2.52 -14.92 -2.79
CA GLN A 11 -2.10 -15.07 -4.17
C GLN A 11 -2.83 -16.24 -4.84
N CYS A 12 -3.25 -16.08 -6.09
CA CYS A 12 -3.76 -17.17 -6.90
C CYS A 12 -3.10 -17.17 -8.29
N VAL A 13 -3.31 -18.25 -9.04
CA VAL A 13 -2.81 -18.40 -10.41
C VAL A 13 -3.98 -18.70 -11.33
N ALA A 14 -4.11 -17.94 -12.40
CA ALA A 14 -5.10 -18.19 -13.45
C ALA A 14 -4.42 -18.33 -14.81
N THR A 15 -4.98 -19.18 -15.67
CA THR A 15 -4.51 -19.33 -17.05
C THR A 15 -5.29 -18.36 -17.93
N ILE A 16 -4.63 -17.34 -18.46
CA ILE A 16 -5.21 -16.33 -19.36
C ILE A 16 -4.44 -16.37 -20.67
N GLN A 17 -5.13 -16.53 -21.80
CA GLN A 17 -4.50 -16.62 -23.13
C GLN A 17 -3.39 -17.69 -23.22
N LYS A 18 -3.57 -18.83 -22.52
CA LYS A 18 -2.59 -19.94 -22.41
C LYS A 18 -1.32 -19.62 -21.60
N GLU A 19 -1.27 -18.50 -20.91
CA GLU A 19 -0.18 -18.15 -19.99
C GLU A 19 -0.65 -18.20 -18.54
N HIS A 20 0.19 -18.71 -17.65
CA HIS A 20 -0.06 -18.68 -16.22
C HIS A 20 0.24 -17.28 -15.67
N ARG A 21 -0.80 -16.62 -15.15
CA ARG A 21 -0.71 -15.30 -14.53
C ARG A 21 -0.97 -15.40 -13.03
N LYS A 22 -0.13 -14.76 -12.24
CA LYS A 22 -0.21 -14.67 -10.77
C LYS A 22 -0.89 -13.37 -10.40
N PHE A 23 -1.84 -13.46 -9.48
CA PHE A 23 -2.59 -12.31 -8.99
C PHE A 23 -2.59 -12.31 -7.46
N CYS A 24 -2.52 -11.13 -6.87
CA CYS A 24 -2.84 -10.93 -5.47
C CYS A 24 -4.25 -10.35 -5.35
N LEU A 25 -5.00 -10.77 -4.33
CA LEU A 25 -6.23 -10.10 -3.94
C LEU A 25 -5.89 -8.69 -3.45
N ALA A 26 -6.60 -7.68 -3.93
CA ALA A 26 -6.40 -6.29 -3.56
C ALA A 26 -7.73 -5.54 -3.35
N ALA A 27 -7.70 -4.46 -2.59
CA ALA A 27 -8.80 -3.52 -2.45
C ALA A 27 -8.27 -2.14 -2.03
N GLU A 28 -8.87 -1.06 -2.54
CA GLU A 28 -8.42 0.30 -2.17
C GLU A 28 -8.92 0.73 -0.79
N GLY A 29 -10.15 0.34 -0.45
CA GLY A 29 -10.84 0.73 0.77
C GLY A 29 -11.65 2.00 0.57
N LEU A 30 -11.04 3.16 0.83
CA LEU A 30 -11.71 4.45 0.65
C LEU A 30 -12.01 4.70 -0.82
N GLY A 31 -13.26 5.03 -1.15
CA GLY A 31 -13.72 5.29 -2.51
C GLY A 31 -14.02 4.05 -3.35
N ASN A 32 -13.37 2.92 -3.04
CA ASN A 32 -13.62 1.64 -3.69
C ASN A 32 -13.42 0.48 -2.69
N ARG A 33 -14.55 -0.03 -2.19
CA ARG A 33 -14.57 -1.13 -1.21
C ARG A 33 -14.56 -2.52 -1.84
N VAL A 34 -14.69 -2.62 -3.15
CA VAL A 34 -14.75 -3.91 -3.84
C VAL A 34 -13.34 -4.46 -4.02
N CYS A 35 -13.18 -5.78 -3.84
CA CYS A 35 -11.93 -6.45 -4.14
C CYS A 35 -11.72 -6.65 -5.65
N TYR A 36 -10.46 -6.54 -6.07
CA TYR A 36 -9.99 -6.79 -7.43
C TYR A 36 -8.68 -7.60 -7.40
N LEU A 37 -8.12 -7.85 -8.58
CA LEU A 37 -6.88 -8.63 -8.74
C LEU A 37 -5.73 -7.73 -9.19
N GLU A 38 -4.68 -7.69 -8.38
CA GLU A 38 -3.43 -7.03 -8.72
C GLU A 38 -2.47 -8.03 -9.35
N SER A 39 -2.06 -7.79 -10.60
CA SER A 39 -1.13 -8.68 -11.30
C SER A 39 0.26 -8.62 -10.68
N THR A 40 0.84 -9.79 -10.38
CA THR A 40 2.21 -9.92 -9.86
C THR A 40 3.14 -10.69 -10.81
N SER A 41 2.62 -11.20 -11.94
CA SER A 41 3.43 -11.90 -12.94
C SER A 41 4.47 -11.01 -13.62
N GLU A 42 4.13 -9.74 -13.84
CA GLU A 42 4.94 -8.80 -14.61
C GLU A 42 5.78 -7.89 -13.71
N ALA A 43 5.99 -8.25 -12.45
CA ALA A 43 6.65 -7.41 -11.43
C ALA A 43 8.02 -6.85 -11.85
N LYS A 44 8.70 -7.55 -12.78
CA LYS A 44 9.96 -7.10 -13.39
C LYS A 44 9.79 -5.85 -14.26
N TYR A 45 8.68 -5.75 -15.00
CA TYR A 45 8.41 -4.71 -15.98
C TYR A 45 7.46 -3.63 -15.43
N VAL A 46 6.43 -4.05 -14.70
CA VAL A 46 5.45 -3.16 -14.07
C VAL A 46 5.40 -3.47 -12.58
N PRO A 47 5.73 -2.53 -11.69
CA PRO A 47 5.68 -2.76 -10.24
C PRO A 47 4.25 -3.07 -9.77
N PRO A 48 4.02 -4.11 -8.95
CA PRO A 48 2.72 -4.37 -8.34
C PRO A 48 2.46 -3.42 -7.16
N ASP A 49 1.23 -2.96 -6.97
CA ASP A 49 0.83 -2.15 -5.81
C ASP A 49 0.53 -3.03 -4.58
N LEU A 50 1.59 -3.51 -3.93
CA LEU A 50 1.45 -4.39 -2.77
C LEU A 50 0.83 -3.72 -1.54
N CYS A 51 0.77 -2.39 -1.50
CA CYS A 51 0.18 -1.65 -0.38
C CYS A 51 -1.30 -1.98 -0.16
N VAL A 52 -2.03 -2.26 -1.25
CA VAL A 52 -3.47 -2.59 -1.24
C VAL A 52 -3.74 -4.09 -1.33
N CYS A 53 -2.67 -4.90 -1.38
CA CYS A 53 -2.78 -6.35 -1.40
C CYS A 53 -2.67 -6.98 -0.01
N ASN A 54 -2.23 -6.21 0.98
CA ASN A 54 -1.76 -6.72 2.26
C ASN A 54 -2.90 -6.83 3.27
N PHE A 55 -3.01 -7.99 3.90
CA PHE A 55 -4.00 -8.29 4.94
C PHE A 55 -3.28 -8.74 6.21
N VAL A 56 -3.87 -8.43 7.36
CA VAL A 56 -3.45 -8.93 8.67
C VAL A 56 -4.35 -10.12 9.02
N LEU A 57 -3.74 -11.24 9.42
CA LEU A 57 -4.46 -12.35 10.02
C LEU A 57 -4.82 -11.99 11.47
N GLU A 58 -5.95 -11.31 11.66
CA GLU A 58 -6.31 -10.73 12.95
C GLU A 58 -6.80 -11.77 13.95
N GLN A 59 -7.53 -12.79 13.49
CA GLN A 59 -8.02 -13.85 14.37
C GLN A 59 -8.15 -15.18 13.64
N ALA A 60 -7.88 -16.27 14.36
CA ALA A 60 -8.15 -17.64 13.91
C ALA A 60 -8.87 -18.43 15.02
N LEU A 61 -10.09 -18.87 14.74
CA LEU A 61 -10.95 -19.60 15.68
C LEU A 61 -11.39 -20.93 15.09
N SER A 62 -11.60 -21.94 15.95
CA SER A 62 -12.41 -23.09 15.54
C SER A 62 -13.84 -22.63 15.24
N VAL A 63 -14.53 -23.31 14.32
CA VAL A 63 -15.92 -22.96 13.94
C VAL A 63 -16.86 -22.92 15.16
N ARG A 64 -16.67 -23.82 16.14
CA ARG A 64 -17.47 -23.82 17.37
C ARG A 64 -17.21 -22.59 18.23
N ALA A 65 -15.94 -22.21 18.40
CA ALA A 65 -15.57 -21.01 19.14
C ALA A 65 -16.11 -19.74 18.46
N LEU A 66 -16.13 -19.70 17.13
CA LEU A 66 -16.75 -18.62 16.36
C LEU A 66 -18.26 -18.55 16.64
N GLN A 67 -18.98 -19.67 16.57
CA GLN A 67 -20.42 -19.72 16.86
C GLN A 67 -20.74 -19.24 18.29
N GLU A 68 -19.94 -19.65 19.27
CA GLU A 68 -20.08 -19.17 20.65
C GLU A 68 -19.80 -17.68 20.81
N MET A 69 -18.85 -17.13 20.05
CA MET A 69 -18.54 -15.70 20.05
C MET A 69 -19.69 -14.91 19.42
N LEU A 70 -20.20 -15.37 18.27
CA LEU A 70 -21.32 -14.75 17.57
C LEU A 70 -22.63 -14.79 18.37
N ALA A 71 -22.85 -15.83 19.17
CA ALA A 71 -24.00 -15.91 20.07
C ALA A 71 -23.93 -14.91 21.25
N LYS A 72 -22.75 -14.37 21.56
CA LYS A 72 -22.51 -13.43 22.67
C LYS A 72 -22.46 -11.97 22.21
N THR A 73 -22.30 -11.71 20.92
CA THR A 73 -22.27 -10.36 20.33
C THR A 73 -23.69 -9.79 20.15
N GLY A 74 -24.18 -9.04 21.14
CA GLY A 74 -25.35 -8.14 21.00
C GLY A 74 -24.97 -6.76 20.45
N PRO A 75 -25.91 -5.82 20.23
CA PRO A 75 -25.65 -4.54 19.54
C PRO A 75 -24.63 -3.59 20.21
N ASN A 76 -24.12 -3.87 21.41
CA ASN A 76 -23.10 -3.07 22.12
C ASN A 76 -21.76 -3.81 22.32
N SER A 77 -21.35 -4.69 21.40
CA SER A 77 -20.27 -5.68 21.64
C SER A 77 -18.99 -5.51 20.80
N GLU A 78 -18.73 -4.34 20.21
CA GLU A 78 -17.46 -4.04 19.52
C GLU A 78 -16.23 -4.30 20.42
N GLY A 79 -16.36 -4.09 21.73
CA GLY A 79 -15.31 -4.39 22.71
C GLY A 79 -15.10 -5.88 23.00
N LEU A 80 -16.03 -6.76 22.62
CA LEU A 80 -15.97 -8.20 22.92
C LEU A 80 -15.09 -8.97 21.91
N ILE A 81 -15.13 -8.57 20.62
CA ILE A 81 -14.31 -9.18 19.56
C ILE A 81 -12.82 -8.89 19.82
N LYS A 82 -12.49 -7.64 20.19
CA LYS A 82 -11.13 -7.27 20.64
C LYS A 82 -10.66 -8.03 21.90
N ARG A 83 -11.58 -8.39 22.81
CA ARG A 83 -11.25 -9.14 24.05
C ARG A 83 -11.13 -10.64 23.86
N ALA A 84 -11.81 -11.25 22.88
CA ALA A 84 -11.67 -12.68 22.60
C ALA A 84 -10.26 -13.06 22.06
N GLY A 85 -9.54 -12.09 21.49
CA GLY A 85 -8.12 -12.19 21.10
C GLY A 85 -7.11 -11.97 22.23
N GLN A 86 -7.52 -11.50 23.42
CA GLN A 86 -6.62 -11.26 24.57
C GLN A 86 -6.21 -12.54 25.33
N GLY A 87 -6.52 -13.73 24.79
CA GLY A 87 -5.89 -14.98 25.23
C GLY A 87 -4.49 -15.09 24.64
N GLY A 88 -3.54 -14.36 25.25
CA GLY A 88 -2.18 -14.12 24.75
C GLY A 88 -1.46 -15.34 24.17
N GLY A 89 -1.11 -15.23 22.89
CA GLY A 89 -0.20 -16.14 22.19
C GLY A 89 -0.45 -16.10 20.69
N HIS A 90 0.61 -16.02 19.89
CA HIS A 90 0.57 -16.14 18.43
C HIS A 90 0.03 -17.54 18.03
N ARG A 91 -1.28 -17.65 17.82
CA ARG A 91 -1.90 -18.95 17.51
C ARG A 91 -1.50 -19.39 16.11
N THR A 92 -1.12 -20.66 15.98
CA THR A 92 -0.81 -21.24 14.68
C THR A 92 -2.11 -21.54 13.94
N LEU A 93 -2.15 -21.18 12.66
CA LEU A 93 -3.28 -21.46 11.79
C LEU A 93 -3.42 -22.95 11.48
N LEU A 94 -4.62 -23.51 11.63
CA LEU A 94 -4.96 -24.91 11.34
C LEU A 94 -6.03 -25.00 10.27
N TYR A 95 -5.97 -26.02 9.42
CA TYR A 95 -7.10 -26.36 8.53
C TYR A 95 -8.38 -26.60 9.33
N GLY A 96 -9.49 -26.02 8.86
CA GLY A 96 -10.79 -26.05 9.53
C GLY A 96 -11.08 -24.86 10.43
N HIS A 97 -10.09 -23.99 10.67
CA HIS A 97 -10.33 -22.73 11.37
C HIS A 97 -11.11 -21.75 10.48
N ALA A 98 -11.91 -20.91 11.14
CA ALA A 98 -12.42 -19.68 10.60
C ALA A 98 -11.42 -18.56 10.89
N ILE A 99 -11.09 -17.76 9.88
CA ILE A 99 -10.17 -16.64 9.95
C ILE A 99 -10.89 -15.32 9.72
N LEU A 100 -10.36 -14.28 10.37
CA LEU A 100 -10.71 -12.89 10.17
C LEU A 100 -9.52 -12.17 9.51
N LEU A 101 -9.76 -11.57 8.36
CA LEU A 101 -8.74 -10.85 7.59
C LEU A 101 -9.05 -9.35 7.60
N ARG A 102 -8.11 -8.55 8.08
CA ARG A 102 -8.21 -7.08 8.05
C ARG A 102 -7.24 -6.51 7.01
N HIS A 103 -7.73 -5.65 6.14
CA HIS A 103 -6.92 -4.98 5.14
C HIS A 103 -5.95 -4.00 5.82
N SER A 104 -4.65 -4.16 5.61
CA SER A 104 -3.60 -3.46 6.38
C SER A 104 -3.60 -1.95 6.18
N PHE A 105 -4.10 -1.47 5.03
CA PHE A 105 -4.07 -0.04 4.70
C PHE A 105 -5.33 0.71 5.17
N SER A 106 -6.52 0.11 5.03
CA SER A 106 -7.79 0.78 5.38
C SER A 106 -8.32 0.44 6.77
N ASP A 107 -7.77 -0.59 7.41
CA ASP A 107 -8.27 -1.19 8.66
C ASP A 107 -9.67 -1.81 8.57
N MET A 108 -10.20 -1.98 7.36
CA MET A 108 -11.49 -2.64 7.10
C MET A 108 -11.34 -4.15 6.98
N TYR A 109 -12.41 -4.90 7.21
CA TYR A 109 -12.42 -6.37 7.16
C TYR A 109 -12.86 -6.89 5.79
N LEU A 110 -12.25 -7.99 5.34
CA LEU A 110 -12.63 -8.68 4.11
C LEU A 110 -13.95 -9.45 4.29
N THR A 111 -14.97 -9.09 3.52
CA THR A 111 -16.33 -9.63 3.66
C THR A 111 -16.91 -10.14 2.35
N CYS A 112 -17.87 -11.06 2.48
CA CYS A 112 -18.79 -11.39 1.41
C CYS A 112 -19.95 -10.38 1.43
N LEU A 113 -20.10 -9.60 0.36
CA LEU A 113 -21.13 -8.58 0.24
C LEU A 113 -22.48 -9.21 -0.15
N LYS A 114 -23.56 -8.42 -0.06
CA LYS A 114 -24.91 -8.83 -0.49
C LYS A 114 -25.21 -8.45 -1.94
N THR A 115 -24.35 -7.63 -2.54
CA THR A 115 -24.45 -7.22 -3.94
C THR A 115 -23.89 -8.30 -4.86
N SER A 116 -24.27 -8.24 -6.14
CA SER A 116 -23.72 -9.10 -7.18
C SER A 116 -23.52 -8.27 -8.44
N ARG A 117 -22.28 -8.16 -8.91
CA ARG A 117 -21.95 -7.49 -10.18
C ARG A 117 -21.49 -8.45 -11.27
N SER A 118 -21.40 -9.75 -10.96
CA SER A 118 -20.99 -10.73 -11.95
C SER A 118 -22.03 -10.85 -13.07
N LEU A 119 -21.56 -10.68 -14.31
CA LEU A 119 -22.40 -10.82 -15.50
C LEU A 119 -22.64 -12.28 -15.88
N THR A 120 -21.76 -13.18 -15.42
CA THR A 120 -21.75 -14.60 -15.83
C THR A 120 -22.36 -15.51 -14.76
N ASP A 121 -22.13 -15.22 -13.48
CA ASP A 121 -22.71 -15.96 -12.37
C ASP A 121 -23.61 -15.04 -11.53
N LYS A 122 -24.90 -15.02 -11.86
CA LYS A 122 -25.91 -14.22 -11.12
C LYS A 122 -26.12 -14.67 -9.68
N LEU A 123 -25.66 -15.88 -9.33
CA LEU A 123 -25.75 -16.36 -7.97
C LEU A 123 -24.55 -15.89 -7.16
N SER A 124 -23.43 -15.51 -7.79
CA SER A 124 -22.25 -15.05 -7.07
C SER A 124 -22.53 -13.78 -6.26
N PHE A 125 -21.79 -13.61 -5.18
CA PHE A 125 -21.78 -12.37 -4.41
C PHE A 125 -20.47 -11.63 -4.62
N ASP A 126 -20.50 -10.31 -4.54
CA ASP A 126 -19.28 -9.52 -4.56
C ASP A 126 -18.45 -9.78 -3.29
N VAL A 127 -17.12 -9.70 -3.41
CA VAL A 127 -16.20 -9.70 -2.28
C VAL A 127 -15.65 -8.28 -2.12
N GLY A 128 -15.61 -7.78 -0.89
CA GLY A 128 -15.18 -6.42 -0.62
C GLY A 128 -14.82 -6.18 0.83
N LEU A 129 -14.69 -4.91 1.21
CA LEU A 129 -14.29 -4.45 2.53
C LEU A 129 -15.45 -3.78 3.27
N GLN A 130 -15.58 -4.04 4.57
CA GLN A 130 -16.51 -3.36 5.47
C GLN A 130 -15.81 -2.90 6.75
N GLU A 131 -16.30 -1.82 7.35
CA GLU A 131 -15.69 -1.19 8.53
C GLU A 131 -15.83 -2.04 9.79
N ASP A 132 -16.97 -2.71 9.95
CA ASP A 132 -17.26 -3.53 11.10
C ASP A 132 -16.93 -5.01 10.85
N SER A 133 -16.50 -5.69 11.92
CA SER A 133 -16.31 -7.14 11.95
C SER A 133 -17.54 -7.85 12.52
N ILE A 134 -18.72 -7.23 12.43
CA ILE A 134 -19.93 -7.73 13.10
C ILE A 134 -20.59 -8.81 12.24
N GLY A 135 -20.90 -9.94 12.88
CA GLY A 135 -21.61 -11.05 12.26
C GLY A 135 -20.70 -11.96 11.42
N GLU A 136 -21.33 -12.80 10.61
CA GLU A 136 -20.66 -13.91 9.92
C GLU A 136 -20.00 -13.51 8.59
N ALA A 137 -20.34 -12.34 8.03
CA ALA A 137 -19.95 -11.97 6.67
C ALA A 137 -18.45 -11.73 6.47
N CYS A 138 -17.72 -11.40 7.54
CA CYS A 138 -16.27 -11.17 7.55
C CYS A 138 -15.43 -12.42 7.82
N TRP A 139 -16.07 -13.57 8.06
CA TRP A 139 -15.39 -14.80 8.43
C TRP A 139 -15.26 -15.77 7.25
N TRP A 140 -14.07 -16.36 7.14
CA TRP A 140 -13.73 -17.32 6.09
C TRP A 140 -13.15 -18.59 6.71
N THR A 141 -13.68 -19.76 6.38
CA THR A 141 -13.05 -21.04 6.76
C THR A 141 -12.00 -21.45 5.75
N ILE A 142 -10.92 -22.06 6.25
CA ILE A 142 -9.81 -22.54 5.42
C ILE A 142 -9.79 -24.07 5.34
N HIS A 143 -9.73 -24.58 4.12
CA HIS A 143 -9.77 -26.03 3.83
C HIS A 143 -8.56 -26.45 3.00
N PRO A 144 -8.08 -27.70 3.15
CA PRO A 144 -6.98 -28.21 2.36
C PRO A 144 -7.42 -28.43 0.90
N ALA A 145 -6.60 -27.98 -0.04
CA ALA A 145 -6.88 -28.14 -1.47
C ALA A 145 -6.81 -29.61 -1.95
N SER A 146 -6.09 -30.47 -1.24
CA SER A 146 -5.89 -31.86 -1.62
C SER A 146 -5.81 -32.78 -0.41
N LYS A 147 -5.91 -34.09 -0.64
CA LYS A 147 -5.80 -35.14 0.39
C LYS A 147 -4.40 -35.27 1.02
N GLN A 148 -3.42 -34.46 0.59
CA GLN A 148 -2.09 -34.41 1.21
C GLN A 148 -2.07 -33.68 2.57
N ARG A 149 -3.15 -32.95 2.87
CA ARG A 149 -3.36 -32.26 4.13
C ARG A 149 -4.73 -32.66 4.68
N SER A 150 -4.88 -32.56 6.00
CA SER A 150 -6.11 -32.90 6.70
C SER A 150 -6.55 -31.79 7.64
N GLU A 151 -7.85 -31.77 7.96
CA GLU A 151 -8.43 -30.91 8.99
C GLU A 151 -7.66 -31.02 10.31
N GLY A 152 -7.42 -29.89 10.97
CA GLY A 152 -6.64 -29.79 12.20
C GLY A 152 -5.12 -29.82 12.02
N GLU A 153 -4.60 -30.10 10.81
CA GLU A 153 -3.16 -29.94 10.53
C GLU A 153 -2.78 -28.47 10.45
N LYS A 154 -1.51 -28.17 10.78
CA LYS A 154 -0.99 -26.80 10.72
C LYS A 154 -0.76 -26.37 9.27
N VAL A 155 -1.24 -25.18 8.92
CA VAL A 155 -1.02 -24.57 7.60
C VAL A 155 0.44 -24.12 7.47
N ARG A 156 1.10 -24.56 6.39
CA ARG A 156 2.49 -24.20 6.09
C ARG A 156 2.54 -23.04 5.10
N ILE A 157 3.65 -22.31 5.12
CA ILE A 157 3.92 -21.27 4.12
C ILE A 157 3.99 -21.94 2.75
N GLY A 158 3.24 -21.41 1.79
CA GLY A 158 3.18 -21.95 0.43
C GLY A 158 2.20 -23.11 0.23
N ASP A 159 1.44 -23.53 1.25
CA ASP A 159 0.33 -24.46 1.04
C ASP A 159 -0.80 -23.79 0.20
N ASP A 160 -1.45 -24.57 -0.66
CA ASP A 160 -2.65 -24.15 -1.38
C ASP A 160 -3.90 -24.38 -0.51
N LEU A 161 -4.73 -23.35 -0.42
CA LEU A 161 -5.90 -23.27 0.44
C LEU A 161 -7.17 -23.04 -0.38
N ILE A 162 -8.28 -23.52 0.15
CA ILE A 162 -9.63 -23.17 -0.27
C ILE A 162 -10.25 -22.32 0.84
N LEU A 163 -10.71 -21.12 0.48
CA LEU A 163 -11.38 -20.18 1.38
C LEU A 163 -12.88 -20.23 1.15
N VAL A 164 -13.67 -20.47 2.20
CA VAL A 164 -15.13 -20.57 2.14
C VAL A 164 -15.76 -19.57 3.10
N SER A 165 -16.61 -18.68 2.59
CA SER A 165 -17.36 -17.71 3.38
C SER A 165 -18.26 -18.42 4.39
N VAL A 166 -18.23 -17.99 5.66
CA VAL A 166 -19.09 -18.55 6.71
C VAL A 166 -20.56 -18.19 6.48
N SER A 167 -20.85 -16.95 6.08
CA SER A 167 -22.23 -16.47 5.94
C SER A 167 -22.97 -17.01 4.71
N THR A 168 -22.25 -17.36 3.65
CA THR A 168 -22.84 -17.75 2.37
C THR A 168 -22.49 -19.17 1.93
N GLU A 169 -21.54 -19.83 2.59
CA GLU A 169 -21.00 -21.14 2.22
C GLU A 169 -20.42 -21.18 0.78
N ARG A 170 -19.98 -20.02 0.28
CA ARG A 170 -19.39 -19.88 -1.06
C ARG A 170 -17.89 -19.74 -1.02
N TYR A 171 -17.25 -20.20 -2.07
CA TYR A 171 -15.80 -20.11 -2.24
C TYR A 171 -15.38 -18.71 -2.63
N LEU A 172 -14.27 -18.23 -2.07
CA LEU A 172 -13.55 -17.10 -2.63
C LEU A 172 -13.01 -17.51 -4.00
N HIS A 173 -13.60 -16.96 -5.06
CA HIS A 173 -13.44 -17.44 -6.42
C HIS A 173 -12.79 -16.38 -7.30
N LEU A 174 -11.77 -16.81 -8.05
CA LEU A 174 -11.28 -16.05 -9.20
C LEU A 174 -12.14 -16.44 -10.40
N SER A 175 -13.01 -15.51 -10.80
CA SER A 175 -13.80 -15.66 -12.01
C SER A 175 -13.02 -15.06 -13.19
N ASN A 176 -12.83 -15.83 -14.25
CA ASN A 176 -12.25 -15.35 -15.51
C ASN A 176 -13.31 -15.44 -16.61
N SER A 177 -13.81 -14.29 -17.05
CA SER A 177 -14.77 -14.20 -18.15
C SER A 177 -14.26 -13.27 -19.23
N ASN A 178 -14.24 -13.74 -20.48
CA ASN A 178 -13.84 -12.95 -21.66
C ASN A 178 -12.49 -12.21 -21.53
N GLY A 179 -11.53 -12.76 -20.79
CA GLY A 179 -10.21 -12.16 -20.58
C GLY A 179 -10.15 -11.13 -19.45
N HIS A 180 -11.26 -10.87 -18.76
CA HIS A 180 -11.30 -10.09 -17.52
C HIS A 180 -11.35 -11.03 -16.32
N ALA A 181 -10.32 -10.96 -15.49
CA ALA A 181 -10.26 -11.66 -14.22
C ALA A 181 -10.83 -10.75 -13.12
N GLN A 182 -11.76 -11.27 -12.34
CA GLN A 182 -12.40 -10.60 -11.20
C GLN A 182 -12.48 -11.57 -10.01
N VAL A 183 -12.84 -11.04 -8.85
CA VAL A 183 -13.06 -11.84 -7.63
C VAL A 183 -14.52 -11.76 -7.23
N ASP A 184 -15.10 -12.92 -6.96
CA ASP A 184 -16.44 -13.05 -6.42
C ASP A 184 -16.49 -14.22 -5.41
N ALA A 185 -17.62 -14.36 -4.73
CA ALA A 185 -17.94 -15.51 -3.90
C ALA A 185 -18.92 -16.40 -4.67
N SER A 186 -18.46 -17.57 -5.13
CA SER A 186 -19.20 -18.46 -6.04
C SER A 186 -19.14 -19.93 -5.60
N PHE A 187 -19.77 -20.83 -6.36
CA PHE A 187 -19.73 -22.29 -6.14
C PHE A 187 -18.48 -22.96 -6.70
N MET A 188 -17.61 -22.21 -7.37
CA MET A 188 -16.38 -22.72 -7.96
C MET A 188 -15.17 -22.46 -7.07
N GLN A 189 -14.35 -23.49 -6.85
CA GLN A 189 -13.15 -23.39 -6.02
C GLN A 189 -12.03 -22.66 -6.74
N THR A 190 -11.24 -21.91 -5.99
CA THR A 190 -9.96 -21.34 -6.44
C THR A 190 -8.89 -21.70 -5.43
N LEU A 191 -7.71 -22.07 -5.94
CA LEU A 191 -6.55 -22.34 -5.10
C LEU A 191 -5.89 -21.01 -4.74
N TRP A 192 -5.90 -20.70 -3.45
CA TRP A 192 -5.26 -19.52 -2.89
C TRP A 192 -4.03 -19.93 -2.09
N ASN A 193 -2.97 -19.17 -2.26
CA ASN A 193 -1.72 -19.33 -1.57
C ASN A 193 -1.52 -18.15 -0.63
N VAL A 194 -1.28 -18.42 0.65
CA VAL A 194 -1.03 -17.37 1.65
C VAL A 194 0.47 -17.13 1.72
N GLN A 195 0.89 -15.96 1.24
CA GLN A 195 2.29 -15.55 1.20
C GLN A 195 2.55 -14.54 2.32
N PRO A 196 3.42 -14.85 3.31
CA PRO A 196 3.75 -13.90 4.36
C PRO A 196 4.54 -12.73 3.78
N THR A 197 4.14 -11.51 4.12
CA THR A 197 4.85 -10.28 3.76
C THR A 197 5.64 -9.73 4.94
N CYS A 198 5.10 -9.83 6.15
CA CYS A 198 5.74 -9.39 7.40
C CYS A 198 5.33 -10.32 8.55
N SER A 199 6.23 -10.52 9.51
CA SER A 199 5.90 -11.23 10.76
C SER A 199 5.97 -10.27 11.92
N SER A 200 4.82 -9.89 12.46
CA SER A 200 4.67 -8.83 13.47
C SER A 200 5.46 -9.09 14.75
N GLY A 201 5.50 -10.34 15.21
CA GLY A 201 6.24 -10.74 16.42
C GLY A 201 7.77 -10.63 16.31
N ASN A 202 8.32 -10.47 15.11
CA ASN A 202 9.76 -10.48 14.85
C ASN A 202 10.31 -9.16 14.31
N VAL A 203 9.50 -8.09 14.26
CA VAL A 203 9.93 -6.77 13.78
C VAL A 203 10.74 -6.05 14.85
N ALA A 204 12.02 -5.79 14.57
CA ALA A 204 12.85 -4.95 15.43
C ALA A 204 12.42 -3.47 15.40
N VAL A 205 12.18 -2.89 16.58
CA VAL A 205 11.76 -1.49 16.74
C VAL A 205 12.87 -0.52 16.31
N GLY A 206 12.51 0.51 15.56
CA GLY A 206 13.43 1.57 15.11
C GLY A 206 14.24 1.24 13.85
N TYR A 207 14.03 0.07 13.26
CA TYR A 207 14.70 -0.35 12.03
C TYR A 207 13.82 -0.20 10.79
N LEU A 208 14.46 0.02 9.65
CA LEU A 208 13.82 0.10 8.35
C LEU A 208 13.36 -1.30 7.89
N THR A 209 12.09 -1.42 7.55
CA THR A 209 11.52 -2.58 6.84
C THR A 209 10.95 -2.13 5.50
N GLY A 210 10.73 -3.08 4.60
CA GLY A 210 10.06 -2.79 3.33
C GLY A 210 8.58 -2.42 3.53
N GLY A 211 8.04 -1.65 2.60
CA GLY A 211 6.71 -1.06 2.69
C GLY A 211 6.62 0.17 3.60
N HIS A 212 7.67 0.51 4.34
CA HIS A 212 7.71 1.75 5.10
C HIS A 212 7.68 2.99 4.19
N VAL A 213 7.02 4.03 4.69
CA VAL A 213 7.04 5.39 4.13
C VAL A 213 7.99 6.23 4.97
N MET A 214 8.89 6.95 4.33
CA MET A 214 9.94 7.72 4.99
C MET A 214 10.31 8.98 4.23
N ARG A 215 11.00 9.87 4.92
CA ARG A 215 11.73 11.00 4.34
C ARG A 215 13.21 10.62 4.22
N LEU A 216 13.81 11.09 3.12
CA LEU A 216 15.23 10.93 2.81
C LEU A 216 15.91 12.27 3.10
N CYS A 217 16.40 12.44 4.33
CA CYS A 217 16.93 13.70 4.82
C CYS A 217 18.41 13.85 4.45
N HIS A 218 18.78 15.00 3.93
CA HIS A 218 20.15 15.37 3.56
C HIS A 218 20.62 16.53 4.44
N GLY A 219 21.84 16.43 4.97
CA GLY A 219 22.34 17.39 5.94
C GLY A 219 21.42 17.53 7.15
N HIS A 220 21.24 18.76 7.64
CA HIS A 220 20.44 19.02 8.85
C HIS A 220 18.96 19.37 8.59
N ASP A 221 18.61 19.92 7.42
CA ASP A 221 17.27 20.48 7.18
C ASP A 221 16.74 20.27 5.74
N GLU A 222 17.47 19.55 4.88
CA GLU A 222 17.04 19.28 3.51
C GLU A 222 16.41 17.88 3.41
N SER A 223 15.46 17.70 2.51
CA SER A 223 14.90 16.37 2.20
C SER A 223 14.66 16.21 0.71
N LEU A 224 14.77 14.96 0.23
CA LEU A 224 14.45 14.61 -1.15
C LEU A 224 12.95 14.83 -1.40
N SER A 225 12.63 15.68 -2.37
CA SER A 225 11.27 16.13 -2.65
C SER A 225 11.09 16.43 -4.15
N ILE A 226 9.84 16.62 -4.57
CA ILE A 226 9.51 17.16 -5.89
C ILE A 226 8.95 18.59 -5.80
N PRO A 227 8.86 19.32 -6.92
CA PRO A 227 8.12 20.58 -7.00
C PRO A 227 6.64 20.42 -6.59
N GLY A 228 6.04 21.52 -6.12
CA GLY A 228 4.66 21.51 -5.62
C GLY A 228 3.61 21.22 -6.70
N ALA A 229 2.38 20.90 -6.27
CA ALA A 229 1.25 20.57 -7.13
C ALA A 229 0.87 21.67 -8.14
N ASN A 230 1.24 22.93 -7.88
CA ASN A 230 1.00 24.07 -8.78
C ASN A 230 1.96 24.12 -9.99
N LYS A 231 2.93 23.20 -10.08
CA LYS A 231 3.86 23.09 -11.20
C LYS A 231 3.34 22.15 -12.28
N SER A 232 3.92 22.23 -13.47
CA SER A 232 3.55 21.33 -14.58
C SER A 232 3.96 19.88 -14.25
N ASP A 233 3.28 18.91 -14.86
CA ASP A 233 3.60 17.49 -14.68
C ASP A 233 5.08 17.19 -15.01
N GLU A 234 5.63 17.85 -16.05
CA GLU A 234 7.05 17.72 -16.42
C GLU A 234 7.98 18.27 -15.33
N GLU A 235 7.66 19.42 -14.74
CA GLU A 235 8.43 19.97 -13.61
C GLU A 235 8.33 19.05 -12.39
N GLN A 236 7.16 18.46 -12.12
CA GLN A 236 6.96 17.51 -11.02
C GLN A 236 7.71 16.19 -11.19
N ARG A 237 8.23 15.90 -12.39
CA ARG A 237 9.13 14.76 -12.63
C ARG A 237 10.58 15.02 -12.20
N ILE A 238 10.93 16.27 -11.87
CA ILE A 238 12.26 16.66 -11.43
C ILE A 238 12.39 16.45 -9.92
N VAL A 239 13.45 15.76 -9.51
CA VAL A 239 13.73 15.48 -8.10
C VAL A 239 14.75 16.49 -7.55
N ASN A 240 14.49 17.03 -6.36
CA ASN A 240 15.31 18.06 -5.73
C ASN A 240 15.54 17.77 -4.25
N TYR A 241 16.55 18.39 -3.67
CA TYR A 241 16.66 18.61 -2.24
C TYR A 241 16.08 19.98 -1.90
N GLU A 242 15.17 20.01 -0.93
CA GLU A 242 14.50 21.23 -0.48
C GLU A 242 14.58 21.37 1.04
N ALA A 243 14.94 22.57 1.50
CA ALA A 243 15.09 22.91 2.92
C ALA A 243 13.79 23.43 3.56
N GLY A 244 13.72 23.38 4.90
CA GLY A 244 12.69 24.03 5.70
C GLY A 244 11.31 23.36 5.63
N LYS A 245 10.22 24.14 5.72
CA LYS A 245 8.83 23.64 5.76
C LYS A 245 8.42 22.75 4.57
N GLY A 246 9.19 22.78 3.47
CA GLY A 246 8.99 21.88 2.34
C GLY A 246 9.32 20.41 2.66
N ALA A 247 10.26 20.17 3.58
CA ALA A 247 10.69 18.84 4.02
C ALA A 247 9.64 18.12 4.89
N SER A 248 8.64 18.84 5.42
CA SER A 248 7.55 18.28 6.23
C SER A 248 6.23 18.07 5.47
N ARG A 249 6.25 18.07 4.12
CA ARG A 249 5.05 17.92 3.26
C ARG A 249 4.90 16.54 2.65
N ALA A 250 3.73 16.22 2.09
CA ALA A 250 3.47 14.90 1.50
C ALA A 250 4.37 14.62 0.28
N ARG A 251 4.77 15.66 -0.47
CA ARG A 251 5.76 15.59 -1.56
C ARG A 251 7.21 15.20 -1.19
N SER A 252 7.49 14.99 0.11
CA SER A 252 8.77 14.47 0.61
C SER A 252 8.67 13.00 1.05
N LEU A 253 7.50 12.37 0.88
CA LEU A 253 7.21 11.02 1.33
C LEU A 253 7.53 9.99 0.25
N TRP A 254 8.41 9.05 0.60
CA TRP A 254 8.85 7.97 -0.26
C TRP A 254 8.52 6.63 0.38
N ARG A 255 7.85 5.76 -0.36
CA ARG A 255 7.62 4.37 0.02
C ARG A 255 8.74 3.50 -0.55
N LEU A 256 9.35 2.69 0.30
CA LEU A 256 10.37 1.72 -0.12
C LEU A 256 9.71 0.38 -0.44
N GLU A 257 9.91 -0.13 -1.65
CA GLU A 257 9.30 -1.37 -2.14
C GLU A 257 10.39 -2.35 -2.59
N PRO A 258 10.72 -3.40 -1.80
CA PRO A 258 11.71 -4.40 -2.19
C PRO A 258 11.29 -5.16 -3.45
N LEU A 259 12.27 -5.67 -4.21
CA LEU A 259 12.02 -6.42 -5.44
C LEU A 259 11.56 -7.87 -5.20
N ARG A 260 10.59 -8.08 -4.31
CA ARG A 260 9.99 -9.38 -3.98
C ARG A 260 8.57 -9.22 -3.42
N ILE A 261 7.77 -10.27 -3.53
CA ILE A 261 6.40 -10.29 -2.98
C ILE A 261 6.41 -10.81 -1.54
N SER A 262 6.80 -12.08 -1.37
CA SER A 262 6.96 -12.72 -0.06
C SER A 262 8.09 -12.07 0.71
N TRP A 263 7.88 -11.84 2.01
CA TRP A 263 8.80 -11.13 2.89
C TRP A 263 9.17 -9.72 2.41
N SER A 264 8.29 -9.07 1.64
CA SER A 264 8.46 -7.68 1.22
C SER A 264 8.49 -6.69 2.39
N GLY A 265 7.92 -7.03 3.55
CA GLY A 265 8.00 -6.29 4.81
C GLY A 265 9.17 -6.68 5.72
N SER A 266 10.14 -7.47 5.23
CA SER A 266 11.35 -7.81 6.00
C SER A 266 12.27 -6.61 6.24
N HIS A 267 13.23 -6.77 7.15
CA HIS A 267 14.27 -5.77 7.40
C HIS A 267 15.11 -5.51 6.16
N ILE A 268 15.28 -4.23 5.82
CA ILE A 268 16.10 -3.82 4.68
C ILE A 268 17.56 -3.88 5.08
N ARG A 269 18.34 -4.59 4.26
CA ARG A 269 19.79 -4.71 4.42
C ARG A 269 20.53 -3.79 3.46
N PHE A 270 21.74 -3.40 3.82
CA PHE A 270 22.62 -2.69 2.89
C PHE A 270 22.90 -3.54 1.64
N GLY A 271 22.87 -2.94 0.46
CA GLY A 271 23.03 -3.61 -0.83
C GLY A 271 21.80 -4.41 -1.29
N GLN A 272 20.70 -4.43 -0.52
CA GLN A 272 19.45 -5.01 -0.99
C GLN A 272 18.76 -4.06 -1.98
N ALA A 273 18.33 -4.60 -3.11
CA ALA A 273 17.66 -3.86 -4.16
C ALA A 273 16.18 -3.58 -3.82
N PHE A 274 15.74 -2.36 -4.09
CA PHE A 274 14.37 -1.89 -3.90
C PHE A 274 14.02 -0.81 -4.94
N ARG A 275 12.73 -0.49 -5.03
CA ARG A 275 12.17 0.67 -5.71
C ARG A 275 11.81 1.75 -4.70
N LEU A 276 11.88 3.01 -5.11
CA LEU A 276 11.35 4.14 -4.35
C LEU A 276 10.13 4.70 -5.08
N ARG A 277 8.96 4.59 -4.45
CA ARG A 277 7.71 5.15 -4.96
C ARG A 277 7.42 6.45 -4.25
N HIS A 278 7.20 7.52 -5.01
CA HIS A 278 6.78 8.80 -4.46
C HIS A 278 5.30 8.73 -4.10
N LEU A 279 4.94 9.03 -2.84
CA LEU A 279 3.61 8.70 -2.33
C LEU A 279 2.50 9.59 -2.90
N ALA A 280 2.75 10.89 -3.06
CA ALA A 280 1.73 11.85 -3.51
C ALA A 280 1.44 11.75 -5.02
N THR A 281 2.39 11.29 -5.84
CA THR A 281 2.18 11.11 -7.30
C THR A 281 1.98 9.64 -7.69
N GLY A 282 2.55 8.71 -6.93
CA GLY A 282 2.58 7.28 -7.24
C GLY A 282 3.59 6.87 -8.29
N HIS A 283 4.39 7.81 -8.78
CA HIS A 283 5.50 7.56 -9.69
C HIS A 283 6.69 6.93 -8.97
N TYR A 284 7.62 6.36 -9.73
CA TYR A 284 8.83 5.75 -9.21
C TYR A 284 10.06 6.59 -9.55
N LEU A 285 11.00 6.67 -8.61
CA LEU A 285 12.33 7.18 -8.91
C LEU A 285 13.00 6.25 -9.93
N ALA A 286 13.53 6.83 -11.01
CA ALA A 286 14.10 6.08 -12.12
C ALA A 286 15.37 6.74 -12.66
N MET A 287 16.26 5.92 -13.21
CA MET A 287 17.37 6.33 -14.06
C MET A 287 16.98 6.10 -15.53
N THR A 288 16.93 7.17 -16.32
CA THR A 288 16.74 7.14 -17.78
C THR A 288 18.00 7.63 -18.50
N GLU A 289 18.11 7.37 -19.80
CA GLU A 289 19.26 7.83 -20.60
C GLU A 289 19.33 9.37 -20.70
N ASP A 290 18.17 10.01 -20.87
CA ASP A 290 17.97 11.46 -20.86
C ASP A 290 16.60 11.70 -20.18
N PRO A 291 16.48 12.52 -19.12
CA PRO A 291 17.46 13.43 -18.52
C PRO A 291 18.22 12.88 -17.31
N GLY A 292 18.35 11.56 -17.17
CA GLY A 292 19.02 10.93 -16.04
C GLY A 292 18.04 10.57 -14.91
N LEU A 293 18.13 11.26 -13.76
CA LEU A 293 17.27 10.99 -12.61
C LEU A 293 15.92 11.69 -12.73
N VAL A 294 14.82 10.91 -12.77
CA VAL A 294 13.44 11.41 -12.91
C VAL A 294 12.42 10.60 -12.12
N LEU A 295 11.20 11.14 -11.98
CA LEU A 295 10.02 10.33 -11.67
C LEU A 295 9.36 9.78 -12.93
N GLN A 296 9.17 8.47 -12.96
CA GLN A 296 8.60 7.72 -14.06
C GLN A 296 7.24 7.11 -13.68
N ASP A 297 6.34 7.04 -14.65
CA ASP A 297 5.04 6.40 -14.49
C ASP A 297 5.21 4.90 -14.20
N ARG A 298 4.25 4.34 -13.47
CA ARG A 298 4.29 2.95 -13.01
C ARG A 298 4.48 1.96 -14.17
N GLU A 299 3.80 2.21 -15.29
CA GLU A 299 3.76 1.35 -16.48
C GLU A 299 5.11 1.27 -17.19
N ARG A 300 6.00 2.24 -16.94
CA ARG A 300 7.35 2.31 -17.52
C ARG A 300 8.46 2.01 -16.50
N SER A 301 8.09 1.68 -15.27
CA SER A 301 9.00 1.55 -14.13
C SER A 301 9.59 0.14 -14.00
N ASP A 302 10.29 -0.31 -15.04
CA ASP A 302 10.94 -1.62 -15.02
C ASP A 302 12.07 -1.70 -13.97
N THR A 303 12.47 -2.91 -13.64
CA THR A 303 13.48 -3.17 -12.60
C THR A 303 14.85 -2.57 -12.96
N THR A 304 15.20 -2.52 -14.23
CA THR A 304 16.51 -2.02 -14.67
C THR A 304 16.63 -0.52 -14.41
N ALA A 305 15.57 0.24 -14.66
CA ALA A 305 15.54 1.69 -14.48
C ALA A 305 15.29 2.12 -13.03
N THR A 306 14.58 1.31 -12.24
CA THR A 306 14.06 1.71 -10.91
C THR A 306 14.70 1.00 -9.72
N SER A 307 15.74 0.18 -9.96
CA SER A 307 16.40 -0.55 -8.89
C SER A 307 17.50 0.29 -8.22
N PHE A 308 17.27 0.62 -6.96
CA PHE A 308 18.23 1.28 -6.08
C PHE A 308 18.59 0.40 -4.90
N CYS A 309 19.70 0.71 -4.22
CA CYS A 309 20.05 0.09 -2.95
C CYS A 309 20.70 1.10 -2.01
N PHE A 310 20.62 0.85 -0.71
CA PHE A 310 21.37 1.59 0.30
C PHE A 310 22.77 1.00 0.48
N ARG A 311 23.77 1.84 0.67
CA ARG A 311 25.15 1.46 0.98
C ARG A 311 25.61 2.22 2.24
N PRO A 312 26.48 1.61 3.07
CA PRO A 312 26.99 2.28 4.27
C PRO A 312 28.14 3.25 3.93
N SER A 313 28.79 3.08 2.78
CA SER A 313 29.85 3.94 2.26
C SER A 313 29.91 3.84 0.74
N LYS A 314 30.67 4.75 0.10
CA LYS A 314 30.94 4.76 -1.34
C LYS A 314 32.16 3.93 -1.76
N GLU A 315 32.69 3.11 -0.87
CA GLU A 315 33.85 2.28 -1.16
C GLU A 315 33.50 1.16 -2.15
N LYS A 316 34.45 0.85 -3.05
CA LYS A 316 34.35 -0.26 -3.99
C LYS A 316 34.53 -1.59 -3.24
N GLY A 317 33.49 -2.00 -2.50
CA GLY A 317 33.41 -3.33 -1.90
C GLY A 317 32.70 -4.31 -2.85
N GLU A 318 33.18 -5.54 -2.93
CA GLU A 318 32.48 -6.61 -3.66
C GLU A 318 31.07 -6.79 -3.09
N VAL A 319 30.05 -6.53 -3.91
CA VAL A 319 28.66 -6.87 -3.61
C VAL A 319 28.47 -8.32 -4.00
N GLY A 320 28.93 -9.24 -3.14
CA GLY A 320 28.60 -10.65 -3.29
C GLY A 320 27.08 -10.82 -3.33
N PRO A 321 26.55 -11.80 -4.08
CA PRO A 321 25.11 -12.04 -4.16
C PRO A 321 24.57 -12.33 -2.75
N LYS A 322 23.83 -11.36 -2.18
CA LYS A 322 23.12 -11.59 -0.92
C LYS A 322 22.02 -12.61 -1.19
N ARG A 323 22.10 -13.77 -0.55
CA ARG A 323 21.07 -14.81 -0.63
C ARG A 323 19.73 -14.25 -0.16
N ASP A 324 18.66 -14.70 -0.80
CA ASP A 324 17.31 -14.50 -0.32
C ASP A 324 17.17 -15.09 1.08
N ILE A 325 16.52 -14.32 1.96
CA ILE A 325 16.22 -14.75 3.32
C ILE A 325 14.73 -15.06 3.38
N ASP A 326 14.41 -16.23 3.92
CA ASP A 326 13.08 -16.57 4.36
C ASP A 326 12.94 -16.10 5.82
N GLY A 327 12.10 -15.10 6.04
CA GLY A 327 11.91 -14.46 7.35
C GLY A 327 12.19 -12.95 7.34
N MET A 328 12.13 -12.36 8.53
CA MET A 328 12.37 -10.92 8.74
C MET A 328 13.81 -10.49 8.44
N GLY A 329 14.78 -11.41 8.45
CA GLY A 329 16.18 -11.09 8.23
C GLY A 329 16.83 -10.29 9.37
N VAL A 330 18.05 -9.83 9.14
CA VAL A 330 18.83 -9.09 10.15
C VAL A 330 18.50 -7.59 10.05
N PRO A 331 18.12 -6.94 11.17
CA PRO A 331 17.91 -5.49 11.20
C PRO A 331 19.26 -4.73 11.11
N GLU A 332 19.54 -4.13 9.95
CA GLU A 332 20.81 -3.40 9.70
C GLU A 332 20.65 -1.87 9.72
N ILE A 333 19.58 -1.34 9.13
CA ILE A 333 19.39 0.11 8.92
C ILE A 333 18.44 0.68 9.97
N LYS A 334 18.92 1.60 10.80
CA LYS A 334 18.18 2.24 11.89
C LYS A 334 17.79 3.69 11.56
N TYR A 335 16.54 4.06 11.83
CA TYR A 335 16.06 5.43 11.64
C TYR A 335 16.82 6.41 12.55
N GLY A 336 17.17 7.59 12.01
CA GLY A 336 17.90 8.65 12.74
C GLY A 336 19.39 8.39 12.94
N ASP A 337 19.82 7.12 13.05
CA ASP A 337 21.20 6.76 13.41
C ASP A 337 22.04 6.30 12.21
N SER A 338 21.44 5.61 11.25
CA SER A 338 22.17 5.11 10.08
C SER A 338 22.31 6.18 9.02
N VAL A 339 23.54 6.37 8.54
CA VAL A 339 23.83 7.17 7.34
C VAL A 339 23.82 6.25 6.13
N CYS A 340 22.96 6.56 5.16
CA CYS A 340 22.74 5.75 3.98
C CYS A 340 23.14 6.50 2.71
N PHE A 341 23.88 5.83 1.82
CA PHE A 341 24.15 6.31 0.46
C PHE A 341 23.26 5.54 -0.52
N VAL A 342 22.56 6.23 -1.41
CA VAL A 342 21.70 5.59 -2.41
C VAL A 342 22.49 5.38 -3.70
N MET A 343 22.49 4.15 -4.21
CA MET A 343 23.15 3.77 -5.45
C MET A 343 22.15 3.11 -6.40
N HIS A 344 22.15 3.51 -7.66
CA HIS A 344 21.42 2.83 -8.72
C HIS A 344 22.12 1.50 -9.05
N VAL A 345 21.38 0.40 -9.01
CA VAL A 345 21.95 -0.96 -9.04
C VAL A 345 22.57 -1.29 -10.40
N ALA A 346 21.89 -0.96 -11.50
CA ALA A 346 22.36 -1.36 -12.83
C ALA A 346 23.56 -0.53 -13.32
N THR A 347 23.60 0.76 -12.99
CA THR A 347 24.65 1.67 -13.47
C THR A 347 25.76 1.91 -12.46
N GLY A 348 25.54 1.58 -11.18
CA GLY A 348 26.48 1.88 -10.09
C GLY A 348 26.61 3.38 -9.76
N LEU A 349 25.74 4.24 -10.32
CA LEU A 349 25.77 5.67 -10.06
C LEU A 349 25.17 6.00 -8.68
N TRP A 350 25.75 6.98 -8.00
CA TRP A 350 25.33 7.47 -6.70
C TRP A 350 24.32 8.59 -6.83
N LEU A 351 23.26 8.56 -6.01
CA LEU A 351 22.38 9.70 -5.83
C LEU A 351 23.17 10.84 -5.18
N SER A 352 23.19 11.98 -5.87
CA SER A 352 23.87 13.20 -5.43
C SER A 352 23.08 14.41 -5.93
N TYR A 353 23.70 15.58 -5.99
CA TYR A 353 23.07 16.80 -6.45
C TYR A 353 23.96 17.56 -7.44
N LEU A 354 23.34 18.35 -8.31
CA LEU A 354 24.06 19.27 -9.19
C LEU A 354 24.50 20.50 -8.39
N ALA A 355 25.73 20.96 -8.64
CA ALA A 355 26.23 22.19 -8.05
C ALA A 355 25.29 23.37 -8.40
N PRO A 356 24.98 24.26 -7.45
CA PRO A 356 24.12 25.42 -7.72
C PRO A 356 24.72 26.31 -8.82
N ASP A 357 23.92 26.70 -9.81
CA ASP A 357 24.33 27.72 -10.79
C ASP A 357 24.57 29.06 -10.08
N ALA A 358 25.68 29.74 -10.41
CA ALA A 358 26.08 31.01 -9.80
C ALA A 358 25.02 32.13 -9.94
N LYS A 359 24.06 31.98 -10.86
CA LYS A 359 22.92 32.89 -11.05
C LYS A 359 21.68 32.56 -10.21
N SER A 360 21.47 31.30 -9.81
CA SER A 360 20.25 30.86 -9.11
C SER A 360 20.30 31.10 -7.59
N SER A 361 21.50 31.27 -7.02
CA SER A 361 21.72 31.56 -5.61
C SER A 361 21.19 32.93 -5.12
N ARG A 362 20.75 33.80 -6.05
CA ARG A 362 20.25 35.17 -5.72
C ARG A 362 18.73 35.29 -5.64
N LEU A 363 17.97 34.24 -5.96
CA LEU A 363 16.50 34.27 -6.01
C LEU A 363 15.88 33.13 -5.20
N GLY A 364 15.71 33.36 -3.89
CA GLY A 364 14.87 32.53 -3.02
C GLY A 364 15.58 31.34 -2.34
N PRO A 365 14.82 30.42 -1.72
CA PRO A 365 15.36 29.28 -1.00
C PRO A 365 16.23 28.39 -1.91
N LEU A 366 17.38 27.96 -1.38
CA LEU A 366 18.30 27.05 -2.08
C LEU A 366 17.56 25.76 -2.44
N LYS A 367 17.44 25.50 -3.75
CA LYS A 367 16.97 24.22 -4.29
C LYS A 367 18.12 23.58 -5.06
N ARG A 368 18.49 22.37 -4.66
CA ARG A 368 19.55 21.60 -5.35
C ARG A 368 18.88 20.49 -6.15
N ARG A 369 19.14 20.45 -7.46
CA ARG A 369 18.61 19.40 -8.33
C ARG A 369 19.34 18.09 -8.02
N ALA A 370 18.60 17.04 -7.69
CA ALA A 370 19.18 15.72 -7.48
C ALA A 370 19.61 15.11 -8.83
N CYS A 371 20.67 14.31 -8.82
CA CYS A 371 21.20 13.63 -10.01
C CYS A 371 21.83 12.29 -9.64
N LEU A 372 22.19 11.51 -10.67
CA LEU A 372 23.00 10.30 -10.51
C LEU A 372 24.39 10.56 -11.07
N HIS A 373 25.42 10.34 -10.24
CA HIS A 373 26.82 10.67 -10.55
C HIS A 373 27.76 9.50 -10.23
N SER A 374 28.86 9.36 -10.98
CA SER A 374 29.82 8.25 -10.83
C SER A 374 30.54 8.24 -9.47
N GLU A 375 30.92 9.42 -8.99
CA GLU A 375 31.55 9.61 -7.67
C GLU A 375 30.56 10.15 -6.61
N GLY A 376 29.80 11.19 -6.97
CA GLY A 376 28.92 11.94 -6.06
C GLY A 376 29.71 12.73 -5.02
N HIS A 377 29.04 13.59 -4.27
CA HIS A 377 29.67 14.43 -3.26
C HIS A 377 29.98 13.66 -1.95
N MET A 378 30.88 14.19 -1.12
CA MET A 378 31.26 13.58 0.16
C MET A 378 30.15 13.70 1.22
N ASP A 379 29.25 14.67 1.05
CA ASP A 379 28.15 14.98 1.96
C ASP A 379 26.81 14.33 1.56
N ASP A 380 26.80 13.43 0.56
CA ASP A 380 25.58 12.75 0.07
C ASP A 380 24.87 11.85 1.10
N GLY A 381 25.47 11.62 2.28
CA GLY A 381 24.91 10.74 3.30
C GLY A 381 23.50 11.16 3.73
N LEU A 382 22.55 10.23 3.64
CA LEU A 382 21.15 10.45 3.99
C LEU A 382 20.79 9.83 5.32
N ILE A 383 20.07 10.60 6.14
CA ILE A 383 19.44 10.09 7.36
C ILE A 383 17.98 9.77 7.03
N LEU A 384 17.53 8.59 7.43
CA LEU A 384 16.15 8.17 7.20
C LEU A 384 15.26 8.60 8.36
N GLN A 385 14.11 9.20 8.05
CA GLN A 385 13.09 9.54 9.03
C GLN A 385 11.77 8.83 8.69
N ARG A 386 11.27 8.01 9.62
CA ARG A 386 10.00 7.29 9.44
C ARG A 386 8.83 8.28 9.41
N CYS A 387 7.96 8.15 8.42
CA CYS A 387 6.66 8.82 8.35
C CYS A 387 5.63 8.06 9.21
N GLN A 388 4.78 8.80 9.93
CA GLN A 388 3.70 8.19 10.72
C GLN A 388 2.66 7.54 9.81
N HIS A 389 2.01 6.48 10.29
CA HIS A 389 1.03 5.74 9.48
C HIS A 389 -0.13 6.65 9.03
N GLU A 390 -0.70 7.47 9.91
CA GLU A 390 -1.79 8.40 9.59
C GLU A 390 -1.41 9.39 8.48
N GLU A 391 -0.20 9.96 8.54
CA GLU A 391 0.30 10.87 7.51
C GLU A 391 0.44 10.17 6.15
N SER A 392 1.01 8.95 6.15
CA SER A 392 1.13 8.16 4.92
C SER A 392 -0.22 7.75 4.33
N ARG A 393 -1.20 7.43 5.18
CA ARG A 393 -2.57 7.09 4.76
C ARG A 393 -3.26 8.32 4.16
N ALA A 394 -3.16 9.47 4.81
CA ALA A 394 -3.71 10.72 4.30
C ALA A 394 -3.13 11.08 2.92
N ALA A 395 -1.81 10.98 2.74
CA ALA A 395 -1.16 11.27 1.45
C ALA A 395 -1.68 10.38 0.30
N ARG A 396 -1.91 9.08 0.55
CA ARG A 396 -2.51 8.18 -0.46
C ARG A 396 -3.98 8.49 -0.73
N ILE A 397 -4.76 8.81 0.30
CA ILE A 397 -6.16 9.23 0.13
C ILE A 397 -6.23 10.49 -0.76
N ILE A 398 -5.43 11.51 -0.46
CA ILE A 398 -5.36 12.76 -1.25
C ILE A 398 -5.10 12.41 -2.71
N ARG A 399 -4.02 11.66 -2.99
CA ARG A 399 -3.63 11.28 -4.35
C ARG A 399 -4.79 10.61 -5.09
N ASN A 400 -5.41 9.60 -4.48
CA ASN A 400 -6.46 8.82 -5.13
C ASN A 400 -7.70 9.67 -5.40
N SER A 401 -8.14 10.46 -4.42
CA SER A 401 -9.29 11.36 -4.58
C SER A 401 -9.03 12.41 -5.66
N THR A 402 -7.85 13.05 -5.66
CA THR A 402 -7.48 14.02 -6.70
C THR A 402 -7.44 13.37 -8.08
N PHE A 403 -6.87 12.17 -8.21
CA PHE A 403 -6.83 11.45 -9.48
C PHE A 403 -8.23 11.10 -10.01
N LEU A 404 -9.11 10.59 -9.13
CA LEU A 404 -10.49 10.28 -9.48
C LEU A 404 -11.24 11.52 -9.94
N PHE A 405 -11.17 12.61 -9.18
CA PHE A 405 -11.87 13.86 -9.51
C PHE A 405 -11.33 14.49 -10.81
N ALA A 406 -10.02 14.49 -11.02
CA ALA A 406 -9.44 14.99 -12.27
C ALA A 406 -9.91 14.20 -13.50
N ASN A 407 -10.01 12.87 -13.41
CA ASN A 407 -10.53 12.05 -14.50
C ASN A 407 -12.04 12.24 -14.71
N PHE A 408 -12.80 12.42 -13.62
CA PHE A 408 -14.22 12.74 -13.69
C PHE A 408 -14.47 14.09 -14.37
N ILE A 409 -13.70 15.13 -14.03
CA ILE A 409 -13.78 16.45 -14.66
C ILE A 409 -13.44 16.36 -16.15
N LYS A 410 -12.33 15.69 -16.52
CA LYS A 410 -11.99 15.46 -17.94
C LYS A 410 -13.10 14.75 -18.70
N ALA A 411 -13.77 13.78 -18.07
CA ALA A 411 -14.90 13.09 -18.68
C ALA A 411 -16.12 14.01 -18.85
N LEU A 412 -16.36 14.95 -17.95
CA LEU A 412 -17.41 15.98 -18.09
C LEU A 412 -17.09 16.95 -19.22
N ASP A 413 -15.84 17.39 -19.36
CA ASP A 413 -15.41 18.30 -20.44
C ASP A 413 -15.61 17.64 -21.81
N SER A 414 -15.28 16.35 -21.93
CA SER A 414 -15.53 15.59 -23.17
C SER A 414 -17.02 15.53 -23.55
N ILE A 415 -17.92 15.44 -22.56
CA ILE A 415 -19.37 15.49 -22.80
C ILE A 415 -19.80 16.87 -23.29
N ALA A 416 -19.26 17.94 -22.70
CA ALA A 416 -19.55 19.30 -23.13
C ALA A 416 -19.13 19.55 -24.60
N GLU A 417 -18.08 18.86 -25.06
CA GLU A 417 -17.60 18.87 -26.45
C GLU A 417 -18.36 17.91 -27.38
N GLY A 418 -19.36 17.17 -26.88
CA GLY A 418 -20.24 16.31 -27.68
C GLY A 418 -19.78 14.85 -27.81
N GLU A 419 -18.77 14.42 -27.06
CA GLU A 419 -18.28 13.05 -27.05
C GLU A 419 -18.54 12.32 -25.72
N SER A 420 -19.07 11.10 -25.82
CA SER A 420 -18.96 10.01 -24.82
C SER A 420 -20.03 9.84 -23.72
N LYS A 421 -20.20 8.57 -23.29
CA LYS A 421 -20.92 8.12 -22.07
C LYS A 421 -19.95 7.85 -20.90
N ALA A 422 -18.70 8.33 -20.97
CA ALA A 422 -17.63 8.00 -20.04
C ALA A 422 -17.93 8.35 -18.57
N VAL A 423 -18.70 9.43 -18.34
CA VAL A 423 -19.02 9.91 -16.98
C VAL A 423 -19.77 8.87 -16.14
N ALA A 424 -20.63 8.06 -16.75
CA ALA A 424 -21.40 7.05 -16.02
C ALA A 424 -20.53 6.03 -15.27
N GLY A 425 -19.32 5.75 -15.78
CA GLY A 425 -18.37 4.83 -15.14
C GLY A 425 -17.74 5.36 -13.85
N TYR A 426 -17.79 6.68 -13.62
CA TYR A 426 -17.17 7.32 -12.46
C TYR A 426 -18.17 7.70 -11.36
N VAL A 427 -19.47 7.80 -11.68
CA VAL A 427 -20.47 8.36 -10.74
C VAL A 427 -20.52 7.60 -9.41
N GLU A 428 -20.54 6.26 -9.46
CA GLU A 428 -20.62 5.44 -8.24
C GLU A 428 -19.37 5.60 -7.36
N GLU A 429 -18.18 5.57 -7.97
CA GLU A 429 -16.90 5.72 -7.27
C GLU A 429 -16.72 7.13 -6.70
N VAL A 430 -17.15 8.17 -7.43
CA VAL A 430 -17.14 9.56 -6.94
C VAL A 430 -18.08 9.73 -5.75
N LEU A 431 -19.31 9.21 -5.83
CA LEU A 431 -20.27 9.27 -4.73
C LEU A 431 -19.75 8.54 -3.49
N GLN A 432 -19.17 7.34 -3.67
CA GLN A 432 -18.57 6.60 -2.57
C GLN A 432 -17.40 7.36 -1.95
N THR A 433 -16.50 7.90 -2.78
CA THR A 433 -15.35 8.69 -2.32
C THR A 433 -15.79 9.92 -1.54
N LEU A 434 -16.80 10.67 -2.00
CA LEU A 434 -17.31 11.83 -1.29
C LEU A 434 -17.90 11.47 0.08
N ASN A 435 -18.70 10.40 0.15
CA ASN A 435 -19.27 9.94 1.42
C ASN A 435 -18.18 9.49 2.40
N ASP A 436 -17.16 8.76 1.92
CA ASP A 436 -16.05 8.32 2.76
C ASP A 436 -15.20 9.52 3.24
N LEU A 437 -15.00 10.55 2.39
CA LEU A 437 -14.31 11.78 2.80
C LEU A 437 -15.09 12.57 3.84
N ILE A 438 -16.43 12.60 3.75
CA ILE A 438 -17.29 13.22 4.78
C ILE A 438 -17.07 12.53 6.13
N GLU A 439 -17.10 11.20 6.18
CA GLU A 439 -16.86 10.47 7.43
C GLU A 439 -15.41 10.63 7.89
N TYR A 440 -14.45 10.60 6.97
CA TYR A 440 -13.03 10.81 7.28
C TYR A 440 -12.81 12.16 8.00
N PHE A 441 -13.43 13.24 7.53
CA PHE A 441 -13.29 14.58 8.12
C PHE A 441 -14.31 14.94 9.20
N LYS A 442 -15.11 13.97 9.63
CA LYS A 442 -16.13 14.17 10.65
C LYS A 442 -15.52 14.68 11.96
N GLN A 443 -16.23 15.60 12.59
CA GLN A 443 -15.82 16.11 13.90
C GLN A 443 -16.07 15.05 14.98
N PRO A 444 -15.20 14.96 16.00
CA PRO A 444 -15.45 14.10 17.15
C PRO A 444 -16.75 14.48 17.85
N ASP A 445 -17.44 13.48 18.40
CA ASP A 445 -18.71 13.66 19.12
C ASP A 445 -18.55 14.67 20.28
N SER A 446 -19.61 15.46 20.53
CA SER A 446 -19.65 16.41 21.64
C SER A 446 -19.54 15.73 23.00
N GLU A 447 -20.04 14.50 23.11
CA GLU A 447 -20.13 13.73 24.35
C GLU A 447 -18.84 12.98 24.72
N LEU A 448 -17.80 13.00 23.87
CA LEU A 448 -16.52 12.36 24.18
C LEU A 448 -15.81 13.06 25.35
N GLU A 449 -15.02 12.29 26.09
CA GLU A 449 -14.16 12.83 27.13
C GLU A 449 -13.22 13.91 26.56
N HIS A 450 -13.00 14.98 27.32
CA HIS A 450 -12.24 16.15 26.85
C HIS A 450 -10.85 15.77 26.32
N GLU A 451 -10.13 14.86 26.99
CA GLU A 451 -8.80 14.45 26.56
C GLU A 451 -8.82 13.71 25.22
N GLU A 452 -9.73 12.74 25.05
CA GLU A 452 -9.93 11.99 23.82
C GLU A 452 -10.33 12.93 22.66
N LYS A 453 -11.28 13.83 22.93
CA LYS A 453 -11.74 14.85 21.98
C LYS A 453 -10.60 15.73 21.49
N GLN A 454 -9.74 16.23 22.40
CA GLN A 454 -8.58 17.04 22.02
C GLN A 454 -7.53 16.25 21.21
N CYS A 455 -7.40 14.94 21.45
CA CYS A 455 -6.53 14.09 20.65
C CYS A 455 -7.05 13.96 19.22
N LEU A 456 -8.34 13.60 19.06
CA LEU A 456 -8.97 13.45 17.74
C LEU A 456 -9.02 14.75 16.95
N LEU A 457 -9.26 15.90 17.60
CA LEU A 457 -9.22 17.21 16.96
C LEU A 457 -7.82 17.54 16.43
N ARG A 458 -6.75 17.24 17.16
CA ARG A 458 -5.38 17.45 16.69
C ARG A 458 -5.04 16.60 15.47
N SER A 459 -5.46 15.34 15.46
CA SER A 459 -5.34 14.46 14.28
C SER A 459 -6.16 14.98 13.10
N LEU A 460 -7.39 15.42 13.33
CA LEU A 460 -8.24 16.01 12.28
C LEU A 460 -7.60 17.25 11.65
N ILE A 461 -7.07 18.19 12.44
CA ILE A 461 -6.39 19.39 11.94
C ILE A 461 -5.18 19.02 11.10
N LYS A 462 -4.33 18.07 11.56
CA LYS A 462 -3.19 17.59 10.78
C LYS A 462 -3.62 17.03 9.42
N ARG A 463 -4.69 16.24 9.38
CA ARG A 463 -5.23 15.71 8.14
C ARG A 463 -5.74 16.82 7.22
N GLN A 464 -6.45 17.82 7.76
CA GLN A 464 -6.90 18.98 6.99
C GLN A 464 -5.73 19.79 6.40
N ASP A 465 -4.66 20.00 7.18
CA ASP A 465 -3.50 20.75 6.72
C ASP A 465 -2.74 20.02 5.59
N LEU A 466 -2.65 18.69 5.66
CA LEU A 466 -2.08 17.88 4.56
C LEU A 466 -2.87 18.05 3.25
N PHE A 467 -4.20 18.12 3.31
CA PHE A 467 -5.03 18.34 2.11
C PHE A 467 -4.84 19.74 1.54
N LYS A 468 -4.74 20.77 2.38
CA LYS A 468 -4.52 22.16 1.92
C LYS A 468 -3.21 22.34 1.16
N ASP A 469 -2.16 21.62 1.57
CA ASP A 469 -0.84 21.74 0.96
C ASP A 469 -0.74 21.07 -0.42
N GLU A 470 -1.63 20.13 -0.75
CA GLU A 470 -1.53 19.26 -1.93
C GLU A 470 -2.68 19.45 -2.94
N VAL A 471 -3.86 19.94 -2.53
CA VAL A 471 -4.99 20.22 -3.42
C VAL A 471 -4.85 21.61 -4.04
N ARG A 472 -4.93 21.71 -5.37
CA ARG A 472 -5.02 23.01 -6.07
C ARG A 472 -6.34 23.66 -5.64
N VAL A 473 -6.28 24.80 -4.97
CA VAL A 473 -7.47 25.53 -4.50
C VAL A 473 -8.40 25.93 -5.67
N GLU A 474 -7.89 25.97 -6.90
CA GLU A 474 -8.67 26.25 -8.12
C GLU A 474 -9.72 25.17 -8.45
N ASP A 475 -9.62 23.93 -7.92
CA ASP A 475 -10.60 22.86 -8.19
C ASP A 475 -11.89 22.96 -7.34
N VAL A 476 -11.96 23.93 -6.39
CA VAL A 476 -13.09 24.08 -5.45
C VAL A 476 -13.67 25.50 -5.43
N GLU A 477 -13.03 26.46 -6.10
CA GLU A 477 -13.59 27.82 -6.21
C GLU A 477 -14.75 27.85 -7.20
N THR A 478 -15.94 28.12 -6.67
CA THR A 478 -17.13 28.49 -7.46
C THR A 478 -16.77 29.61 -8.43
N PRO A 479 -17.19 29.55 -9.71
CA PRO A 479 -16.99 30.67 -10.62
C PRO A 479 -17.71 31.87 -10.02
N THR A 480 -16.96 32.90 -9.65
CA THR A 480 -17.52 34.20 -9.29
C THR A 480 -18.30 34.71 -10.50
N SER A 481 -19.61 34.77 -10.34
CA SER A 481 -20.60 35.34 -11.26
C SER A 481 -20.28 36.75 -11.67
#